data_AF-A0A929MQ26-F1
#
_entry.id   AF-A0A929MQ26-F1
#
_cell.length_a   1.000
_cell.length_b   1.000
_cell.length_c   1.000
_cell.angle_alpha   90.00
_cell.angle_beta   90.00
_cell.angle_gamma   90.00
#
_symmetry.space_group_name_H-M   'P 1'
#
loop_
_entity.id
_entity.type
_entity.pdbx_description
1 polymer ?
#
loop_
_entity_poly.entity_id
_entity_poly.type
_entity_poly.pdbx_seq_one_letter_code
_entity_poly.pdbx_strand_id
1 'polypeptide(L)'
;VDATGFNYAWGQVPQMPADYPVAADLLTNLLAHFQGAGKSYQVHVGTIATSDSFMSDSQRIAEILERQPGLLASDMESAALAQVLASSACQVLNIRGISDHVGVQAPQLFKDSLALAAQNAFDAVLTVLTQII
;
A
#
# COMPACT_ATOMS: atom_id res chain seq x y z
N VAL A 1 -0.88 -1.81 -14.98
CA VAL A 1 -1.25 -2.03 -16.39
C VAL A 1 -1.09 -0.72 -17.16
N ASP A 2 -0.95 -0.76 -18.50
CA ASP A 2 -0.92 0.45 -19.33
C ASP A 2 -2.00 0.36 -20.43
N ALA A 3 -3.08 1.10 -20.24
CA ALA A 3 -4.19 1.22 -21.19
C ALA A 3 -4.35 2.67 -21.70
N THR A 4 -3.30 3.48 -21.59
CA THR A 4 -3.33 4.91 -21.97
C THR A 4 -3.64 5.12 -23.45
N GLY A 5 -3.32 4.15 -24.32
CA GLY A 5 -3.71 4.15 -25.73
C GLY A 5 -5.22 4.15 -25.98
N PHE A 6 -6.03 3.81 -24.97
CA PHE A 6 -7.50 3.88 -25.00
C PHE A 6 -8.05 5.05 -24.16
N ASN A 7 -7.21 6.05 -23.85
CA ASN A 7 -7.58 7.24 -23.07
C ASN A 7 -7.95 6.95 -21.60
N TYR A 8 -7.46 5.84 -21.03
CA TYR A 8 -7.48 5.59 -19.59
C TYR A 8 -6.29 6.27 -18.90
N ALA A 9 -6.41 6.51 -17.60
CA ALA A 9 -5.28 6.98 -16.78
C ALA A 9 -4.16 5.92 -16.74
N TRP A 10 -2.92 6.35 -16.53
CA TRP A 10 -1.81 5.42 -16.35
C TRP A 10 -2.04 4.55 -15.10
N GLY A 11 -1.83 3.24 -15.20
CA GLY A 11 -2.14 2.30 -14.12
C GLY A 11 -3.59 1.82 -14.07
N GLN A 12 -4.54 2.53 -14.72
CA GLN A 12 -5.96 2.18 -14.70
C GLN A 12 -6.26 0.93 -15.55
N VAL A 13 -6.93 -0.04 -14.92
CA VAL A 13 -7.50 -1.19 -15.63
C VAL A 13 -8.74 -0.74 -16.40
N PRO A 14 -8.90 -1.10 -17.70
CA PRO A 14 -10.10 -0.76 -18.46
C PRO A 14 -11.38 -1.16 -17.71
N GLN A 15 -12.37 -0.27 -17.75
CA GLN A 15 -13.67 -0.42 -17.07
C GLN A 15 -13.61 -0.43 -15.53
N MET A 16 -12.44 -0.19 -14.92
CA MET A 16 -12.29 -0.04 -13.49
C MET A 16 -12.00 1.41 -13.11
N PRO A 17 -12.19 1.80 -11.83
CA PRO A 17 -11.69 3.07 -11.32
C PRO A 17 -10.17 3.21 -11.54
N ALA A 18 -9.70 4.46 -11.64
CA ALA A 18 -8.26 4.74 -11.73
C ALA A 18 -7.53 4.43 -10.41
N ASP A 19 -8.21 4.69 -9.29
CA ASP A 19 -7.72 4.46 -7.93
C ASP A 19 -8.82 3.80 -7.08
N TYR A 20 -8.42 3.08 -6.03
CA TYR A 20 -9.33 2.43 -5.09
C TYR A 20 -9.22 3.08 -3.70
N PRO A 21 -10.17 3.97 -3.32
CA PRO A 21 -10.14 4.60 -2.01
C PRO A 21 -10.40 3.58 -0.90
N VAL A 22 -9.70 3.74 0.22
CA VAL A 22 -9.92 2.94 1.44
C VAL A 22 -11.05 3.53 2.29
N ALA A 23 -11.59 2.73 3.21
CA ALA A 23 -12.63 3.12 4.13
C ALA A 23 -12.15 4.22 5.11
N ALA A 24 -12.69 5.43 4.94
CA ALA A 24 -12.22 6.64 5.64
C ALA A 24 -12.46 6.60 7.16
N ASP A 25 -13.55 5.97 7.59
CA ASP A 25 -13.88 5.70 8.98
C ASP A 25 -12.85 4.77 9.65
N LEU A 26 -12.51 3.65 9.00
CA LEU A 26 -11.48 2.73 9.49
C LEU A 26 -10.11 3.40 9.57
N LEU A 27 -9.75 4.19 8.56
CA LEU A 27 -8.51 4.97 8.54
C LEU A 27 -8.48 6.03 9.66
N THR A 28 -9.56 6.75 9.88
CA THR A 28 -9.63 7.78 10.94
C THR A 28 -9.48 7.15 12.32
N ASN A 29 -10.15 6.03 12.57
CA ASN A 29 -10.05 5.28 13.83
C ASN A 29 -8.64 4.74 14.07
N LEU A 30 -8.01 4.19 13.02
CA LEU A 30 -6.60 3.79 13.04
C LEU A 30 -5.72 4.97 13.48
N LEU A 31 -5.80 6.11 12.79
CA LEU A 31 -4.93 7.27 13.05
C LEU A 31 -5.11 7.86 14.46
N ALA A 32 -6.34 7.94 14.96
CA ALA A 32 -6.61 8.45 16.30
C ALA A 32 -5.89 7.61 17.38
N HIS A 33 -5.82 6.29 17.19
CA HIS A 33 -5.09 5.42 18.11
C HIS A 33 -3.57 5.59 18.00
N PHE A 34 -3.07 5.77 16.79
CA PHE A 34 -1.63 5.92 16.54
C PHE A 34 -1.05 7.25 17.03
N GLN A 35 -1.87 8.28 17.18
CA GLN A 35 -1.45 9.56 17.78
C GLN A 35 -1.21 9.47 19.30
N GLY A 36 -1.75 8.44 19.98
CA GLY A 36 -1.70 8.32 21.45
C GLY A 36 -0.70 7.30 22.00
N ALA A 37 -0.09 6.47 21.14
CA ALA A 37 0.73 5.34 21.59
C ALA A 37 2.21 5.60 21.33
N GLY A 38 3.05 5.51 22.37
CA GLY A 38 4.53 5.54 22.28
C GLY A 38 5.10 4.32 21.56
N LYS A 39 4.68 4.10 20.31
CA LYS A 39 5.11 3.00 19.46
C LYS A 39 6.51 3.29 18.91
N SER A 40 7.24 2.23 18.63
CA SER A 40 8.59 2.26 18.05
C SER A 40 8.61 2.57 16.54
N TYR A 41 7.45 2.79 15.93
CA TYR A 41 7.31 3.01 14.49
C TYR A 41 6.43 4.23 14.17
N GLN A 42 6.69 4.82 13.00
CA GLN A 42 5.93 5.93 12.46
C GLN A 42 4.82 5.43 11.54
N VAL A 43 3.71 6.15 11.50
CA VAL A 43 2.58 5.87 10.61
C VAL A 43 2.53 6.92 9.52
N HIS A 44 2.41 6.46 8.29
CA HIS A 44 2.28 7.30 7.10
C HIS A 44 1.00 6.92 6.36
N VAL A 45 0.33 7.92 5.80
CA VAL A 45 -0.88 7.74 4.98
C VAL A 45 -0.59 8.26 3.59
N GLY A 46 -0.85 7.42 2.59
CA GLY A 46 -0.58 7.76 1.21
C GLY A 46 -0.91 6.60 0.27
N THR A 47 -0.58 6.80 -1.01
CA THR A 47 -0.86 5.84 -2.07
C THR A 47 0.08 4.64 -2.00
N ILE A 48 -0.48 3.44 -2.12
CA ILE A 48 0.25 2.19 -2.31
C ILE A 48 0.01 1.72 -3.73
N ALA A 49 1.08 1.54 -4.52
CA ALA A 49 1.00 0.99 -5.87
C ALA A 49 1.18 -0.52 -5.83
N THR A 50 0.48 -1.24 -6.70
CA THR A 50 0.60 -2.68 -6.82
C THR A 50 1.15 -3.05 -8.19
N SER A 51 2.09 -4.00 -8.25
CA SER A 51 2.54 -4.58 -9.50
C SER A 51 2.99 -6.03 -9.31
N ASP A 52 2.96 -6.85 -10.35
CA ASP A 52 3.51 -8.23 -10.35
C ASP A 52 5.04 -8.25 -10.41
N SER A 53 5.71 -7.28 -9.80
CA SER A 53 7.16 -7.16 -9.82
C SER A 53 7.65 -6.57 -8.51
N PHE A 54 8.66 -7.22 -7.95
CA PHE A 54 9.40 -6.68 -6.83
C PHE A 54 10.22 -5.45 -7.29
N MET A 55 10.13 -4.35 -6.54
CA MET A 55 10.73 -3.06 -6.92
C MET A 55 12.24 -3.02 -6.63
N SER A 56 13.01 -3.77 -7.42
CA SER A 56 14.49 -3.79 -7.33
C SER A 56 15.21 -3.10 -8.49
N ASP A 57 14.50 -2.76 -9.57
CA ASP A 57 15.05 -2.08 -10.75
C ASP A 57 14.92 -0.56 -10.61
N SER A 58 16.07 0.12 -10.43
CA SER A 58 16.14 1.58 -10.27
C SER A 58 15.55 2.37 -11.44
N GLN A 59 15.68 1.89 -12.68
CA GLN A 59 15.15 2.60 -13.84
C GLN A 59 13.63 2.57 -13.80
N ARG A 60 13.06 1.38 -13.59
CA ARG A 60 11.61 1.20 -13.46
C ARG A 60 11.03 2.00 -12.31
N ILE A 61 11.72 2.05 -11.17
CA ILE A 61 11.32 2.87 -10.02
C ILE A 61 11.27 4.35 -10.40
N ALA A 62 12.30 4.87 -11.08
CA ALA A 62 12.33 6.26 -11.50
C ALA A 62 11.18 6.60 -12.46
N GLU A 63 10.91 5.73 -13.44
CA GLU A 63 9.78 5.89 -14.37
C GLU A 63 8.42 5.90 -13.65
N ILE A 64 8.25 5.06 -12.62
CA ILE A 64 7.02 5.04 -11.80
C ILE A 64 6.88 6.33 -11.01
N LEU A 65 7.95 6.81 -10.37
CA LEU A 65 7.92 8.02 -9.54
C LEU A 65 7.71 9.30 -10.37
N GLU A 66 8.19 9.33 -11.61
CA GLU A 66 7.90 10.42 -12.55
C GLU A 66 6.41 10.47 -12.90
N ARG A 67 5.78 9.31 -13.11
CA ARG A 67 4.37 9.20 -13.48
C ARG A 67 3.41 9.36 -12.31
N GLN A 68 3.80 8.90 -11.13
CA GLN A 68 3.00 8.97 -9.91
C GLN A 68 3.79 9.63 -8.77
N PRO A 69 3.95 10.96 -8.81
CA PRO A 69 4.59 11.70 -7.72
C PRO A 69 3.84 11.50 -6.40
N GLY A 70 4.57 11.29 -5.31
CA GLY A 70 3.99 11.11 -3.98
C GLY A 70 3.54 9.68 -3.67
N LEU A 71 3.91 8.70 -4.50
CA LEU A 71 3.79 7.29 -4.14
C LEU A 71 4.56 7.01 -2.84
N LEU A 72 3.87 6.42 -1.85
CA LEU A 72 4.44 6.19 -0.54
C LEU A 72 5.06 4.80 -0.42
N ALA A 73 4.41 3.79 -0.99
CA ALA A 73 4.87 2.41 -0.94
C ALA A 73 4.42 1.63 -2.18
N SER A 74 5.01 0.45 -2.36
CA SER A 74 4.61 -0.50 -3.39
C SER A 74 4.49 -1.91 -2.84
N ASP A 75 3.57 -2.70 -3.36
CA ASP A 75 3.44 -4.12 -3.08
C ASP A 75 2.99 -4.93 -4.32
N MET A 76 2.52 -6.16 -4.10
CA MET A 76 2.09 -7.05 -5.17
C MET A 76 0.61 -7.49 -5.05
N GLU A 77 -0.17 -6.99 -4.08
CA GLU A 77 -1.55 -7.47 -3.85
C GLU A 77 -2.61 -6.39 -3.53
N SER A 78 -2.25 -5.23 -2.96
CA SER A 78 -3.25 -4.31 -2.38
C SER A 78 -4.32 -3.86 -3.37
N ALA A 79 -3.91 -3.40 -4.55
CA ALA A 79 -4.84 -2.93 -5.57
C ALA A 79 -5.64 -4.08 -6.19
N ALA A 80 -5.07 -5.28 -6.30
CA ALA A 80 -5.79 -6.46 -6.81
C ALA A 80 -6.93 -6.86 -5.87
N LEU A 81 -6.69 -6.87 -4.56
CA LEU A 81 -7.73 -7.11 -3.54
C LEU A 81 -8.80 -6.02 -3.57
N ALA A 82 -8.39 -4.75 -3.61
CA ALA A 82 -9.32 -3.63 -3.68
C ALA A 82 -10.16 -3.65 -4.98
N GLN A 83 -9.56 -4.04 -6.10
CA GLN A 83 -10.23 -4.19 -7.38
C GLN A 83 -11.32 -5.26 -7.36
N VAL A 84 -11.05 -6.42 -6.74
CA VAL A 84 -12.06 -7.48 -6.58
C VAL A 84 -13.24 -7.00 -5.74
N LEU A 85 -12.98 -6.17 -4.73
CA LEU A 85 -13.99 -5.66 -3.82
C LEU A 85 -14.67 -4.37 -4.30
N ALA A 86 -14.21 -3.76 -5.40
CA ALA A 86 -14.69 -2.47 -5.88
C ALA A 86 -16.19 -2.45 -6.25
N SER A 87 -16.76 -3.61 -6.62
CA SER A 87 -18.19 -3.78 -6.91
C SER A 87 -18.98 -4.36 -5.73
N SER A 88 -18.34 -4.58 -4.59
CA SER A 88 -18.94 -5.14 -3.38
C SER A 88 -19.31 -4.06 -2.36
N ALA A 89 -20.09 -4.42 -1.35
CA ALA A 89 -20.36 -3.54 -0.20
C ALA A 89 -19.24 -3.61 0.87
N CYS A 90 -18.18 -4.39 0.64
CA CYS A 90 -17.11 -4.57 1.61
C CYS A 90 -16.19 -3.35 1.65
N GLN A 91 -15.93 -2.85 2.86
CA GLN A 91 -14.92 -1.85 3.13
C GLN A 91 -13.51 -2.45 3.02
N VAL A 92 -12.54 -1.66 2.55
CA VAL A 92 -11.13 -2.05 2.41
C VAL A 92 -10.25 -1.05 3.16
N LEU A 93 -9.29 -1.55 3.93
CA LEU A 93 -8.19 -0.77 4.49
C LEU A 93 -6.89 -1.56 4.30
N ASN A 94 -5.95 -1.01 3.53
CA ASN A 94 -4.64 -1.64 3.30
C ASN A 94 -3.62 -1.11 4.32
N ILE A 95 -2.98 -2.02 5.05
CA ILE A 95 -1.93 -1.72 6.04
C ILE A 95 -0.68 -2.51 5.66
N ARG A 96 0.46 -1.83 5.54
CA ARG A 96 1.75 -2.44 5.20
C ARG A 96 2.83 -2.03 6.21
N GLY A 97 3.59 -3.02 6.66
CA GLY A 97 4.88 -2.78 7.30
C GLY A 97 5.95 -2.63 6.22
N ILE A 98 6.83 -1.64 6.36
CA ILE A 98 7.89 -1.40 5.38
C ILE A 98 9.07 -2.32 5.68
N SER A 99 9.36 -3.24 4.77
CA SER A 99 10.46 -4.22 4.85
C SER A 99 11.75 -3.76 4.19
N ASP A 100 11.68 -2.84 3.24
CA ASP A 100 12.83 -2.44 2.44
C ASP A 100 12.59 -1.08 1.79
N HIS A 101 13.69 -0.46 1.40
CA HIS A 101 13.67 0.65 0.46
C HIS A 101 13.89 0.10 -0.95
N VAL A 102 13.04 0.52 -1.88
CA VAL A 102 13.09 0.08 -3.29
C VAL A 102 14.48 0.30 -3.92
N GLY A 103 14.85 -0.58 -4.85
CA GLY A 103 16.11 -0.52 -5.59
C GLY A 103 16.98 -1.77 -5.46
N VAL A 104 18.23 -1.70 -5.94
CA VAL A 104 19.10 -2.89 -6.12
C VAL A 104 19.33 -3.69 -4.82
N GLN A 105 19.33 -3.04 -3.67
CA GLN A 105 19.54 -3.67 -2.36
C GLN A 105 18.24 -4.21 -1.73
N ALA A 106 17.07 -3.89 -2.30
CA ALA A 106 15.77 -4.24 -1.75
C ALA A 106 15.61 -5.75 -1.44
N PRO A 107 16.06 -6.70 -2.29
CA PRO A 107 15.92 -8.13 -1.98
C PRO A 107 16.68 -8.58 -0.74
N GLN A 108 17.81 -7.93 -0.43
CA GLN A 108 18.60 -8.24 0.76
C GLN A 108 17.99 -7.57 2.00
N LEU A 109 17.68 -6.27 1.91
CA LEU A 109 17.04 -5.51 3.00
C LEU A 109 15.71 -6.15 3.44
N PHE A 110 14.94 -6.65 2.47
CA PHE A 110 13.71 -7.40 2.71
C PHE A 110 13.96 -8.58 3.63
N LYS A 111 14.95 -9.43 3.34
CA LYS A 111 15.27 -10.61 4.16
C LYS A 111 15.65 -10.21 5.58
N ASP A 112 16.39 -9.11 5.72
CA ASP A 112 16.92 -8.66 7.01
C ASP A 112 15.82 -8.05 7.90
N SER A 113 14.80 -7.43 7.30
CA SER A 113 13.77 -6.67 8.03
C SER A 113 12.37 -7.26 7.99
N LEU A 114 12.14 -8.36 7.25
CA LEU A 114 10.83 -8.98 7.07
C LEU A 114 10.11 -9.27 8.40
N ALA A 115 10.83 -9.84 9.38
CA ALA A 115 10.25 -10.18 10.68
C ALA A 115 9.73 -8.92 11.41
N LEU A 116 10.48 -7.83 11.39
CA LEU A 116 10.09 -6.57 12.00
C LEU A 116 8.92 -5.93 11.25
N ALA A 117 8.95 -5.90 9.92
CA ALA A 117 7.88 -5.36 9.09
C ALA A 117 6.57 -6.13 9.31
N ALA A 118 6.63 -7.46 9.37
CA ALA A 118 5.48 -8.31 9.65
C ALA A 118 4.91 -8.06 11.06
N GLN A 119 5.75 -7.94 12.08
CA GLN A 119 5.31 -7.64 13.44
C GLN A 119 4.61 -6.27 13.52
N ASN A 120 5.20 -5.23 12.89
CA ASN A 120 4.61 -3.90 12.87
C ASN A 120 3.24 -3.88 12.17
N ALA A 121 3.11 -4.58 11.03
CA ALA A 121 1.85 -4.71 10.32
C ALA A 121 0.80 -5.47 11.16
N PHE A 122 1.20 -6.56 11.81
CA PHE A 122 0.34 -7.34 12.70
C PHE A 122 -0.20 -6.48 13.86
N ASP A 123 0.69 -5.76 14.56
CA ASP A 123 0.31 -4.90 15.68
C ASP A 123 -0.67 -3.82 15.25
N ALA A 124 -0.48 -3.24 14.05
CA ALA A 124 -1.37 -2.24 13.51
C ALA A 124 -2.76 -2.82 13.15
N VAL A 125 -2.81 -3.99 12.53
CA VAL A 125 -4.08 -4.67 12.23
C VAL A 125 -4.81 -5.07 13.51
N LEU A 126 -4.12 -5.65 14.50
CA LEU A 126 -4.73 -6.04 15.77
C LEU A 126 -5.32 -4.82 16.51
N THR A 127 -4.64 -3.69 16.42
CA THR A 127 -5.14 -2.42 16.96
C THR A 127 -6.47 -2.02 16.33
N VAL A 128 -6.62 -2.14 15.01
CA VAL A 128 -7.89 -1.87 14.32
C VAL A 128 -8.97 -2.84 14.77
N LEU A 129 -8.67 -4.14 14.80
CA LEU A 129 -9.65 -5.18 15.11
C LEU A 129 -10.23 -5.06 16.53
N THR A 130 -9.39 -4.71 17.50
CA THR A 130 -9.81 -4.52 18.90
C THR A 130 -10.68 -3.27 19.13
N GLN A 131 -10.88 -2.42 18.12
CA GLN A 131 -11.78 -1.27 18.17
C GLN A 131 -13.11 -1.53 17.44
N ILE A 132 -13.17 -2.55 16.60
CA ILE A 132 -14.35 -2.91 15.80
C ILE A 132 -15.22 -3.95 16.55
N ILE A 133 -14.60 -4.78 17.40
CA ILE A 133 -15.23 -5.83 18.22
C ILE A 133 -15.31 -5.35 19.67
#